data_AF-A0A9D5II89-F1
#
_entry.id   AF-A0A9D5II89-F1
#
_cell.length_a   1.000
_cell.length_b   1.000
_cell.length_c   1.000
_cell.angle_alpha   90.00
_cell.angle_beta   90.00
_cell.angle_gamma   90.00
#
_symmetry.space_group_name_H-M   'P 1'
#
loop_
_entity.id
_entity.type
_entity.pdbx_description
1 polymer ?
#
loop_
_entity_poly.entity_id
_entity_poly.type
_entity_poly.pdbx_seq_one_letter_code
_entity_poly.pdbx_strand_id
1 'polypeptide(L)'
;MSRAYRITVKESDTRHLKAGDEICTQLEILEILPPEDMATLLKEELKKRGFEEQEDGTMLRKDGELTVKVDPCSGEVSVKAETEETVSQEAKRDATGFNDVGPSEKSLRDRVKDQLKTDLDKKFEQEQSRLQNKATEQLEKHLTEIQPEISEVVNQVTREALKQKAQQMGTVKEISEDAESGSLTIKVEV
;
A
#
# COMPACT_ATOMS: atom_id res chain seq x y z
N MET A 1 -1.87 36.96 53.22
CA MET A 1 -0.54 36.52 52.72
C MET A 1 -0.78 35.64 51.51
N SER A 2 -0.54 36.15 50.31
CA SER A 2 -0.65 35.38 49.08
C SER A 2 0.49 34.37 48.99
N ARG A 3 0.18 33.11 48.67
CA ARG A 3 1.18 32.07 48.40
C ARG A 3 1.16 31.81 46.90
N ALA A 4 2.28 32.07 46.24
CA ALA A 4 2.49 31.65 44.85
C ALA A 4 2.97 30.19 44.86
N TYR A 5 2.46 29.39 43.93
CA TYR A 5 2.88 28.01 43.75
C TYR A 5 3.21 27.77 42.27
N ARG A 6 4.25 26.97 42.03
CA ARG A 6 4.67 26.53 40.69
C ARG A 6 4.42 25.03 40.58
N ILE A 7 3.66 24.63 39.58
CA ILE A 7 3.37 23.23 39.28
C ILE A 7 4.15 22.88 38.03
N THR A 8 4.92 21.80 38.11
CA THR A 8 5.58 21.17 36.98
C THR A 8 4.92 19.82 36.76
N VAL A 9 4.39 19.59 35.56
CA VAL A 9 3.82 18.31 35.16
C VAL A 9 4.66 17.76 34.02
N LYS A 10 5.10 16.50 34.17
CA LYS A 10 5.79 15.73 33.13
C LYS A 10 4.92 14.53 32.81
N GLU A 11 4.66 14.32 31.53
CA GLU A 11 4.03 13.10 31.02
C GLU A 11 4.89 12.53 29.88
N SER A 12 4.96 11.20 29.83
CA SER A 12 5.65 10.45 28.78
C SER A 12 4.68 9.40 28.27
N ASP A 13 4.57 9.26 26.96
CA ASP A 13 3.72 8.26 26.33
C ASP A 13 4.51 7.54 25.24
N THR A 14 4.22 6.27 25.01
CA THR A 14 4.87 5.43 24.00
C THR A 14 3.78 4.72 23.21
N ARG A 15 3.77 4.93 21.90
CA ARG A 15 2.77 4.35 21.01
C ARG A 15 3.45 3.60 19.87
N HIS A 16 2.88 2.44 19.52
CA HIS A 16 3.19 1.75 18.28
C HIS A 16 2.35 2.40 17.18
N LEU A 17 2.99 3.14 16.29
CA LEU A 17 2.32 3.75 15.16
C LEU A 17 2.48 2.83 13.95
N LYS A 18 1.35 2.49 13.34
CA LYS A 18 1.30 1.79 12.06
C LYS A 18 0.74 2.76 11.03
N ALA A 19 1.43 2.92 9.92
CA ALA A 19 0.94 3.65 8.77
C ALA A 19 1.08 2.75 7.55
N GLY A 20 0.08 2.76 6.69
CA GLY A 20 0.13 2.04 5.43
C GLY A 20 -0.67 2.77 4.39
N ASP A 21 -0.33 2.51 3.14
CA ASP A 21 -1.01 3.03 1.97
C ASP A 21 -1.30 1.88 1.00
N GLU A 22 -2.42 1.96 0.31
CA GLU A 22 -2.93 0.91 -0.57
C GLU A 22 -3.49 1.53 -1.85
N ILE A 23 -3.02 1.02 -2.99
CA ILE A 23 -3.53 1.39 -4.30
C ILE A 23 -4.09 0.13 -4.97
N CYS A 24 -5.37 0.20 -5.32
CA CYS A 24 -6.04 -0.80 -6.15
C CYS A 24 -6.16 -0.28 -7.58
N THR A 25 -5.65 -1.04 -8.54
CA THR A 25 -5.75 -0.77 -9.97
C THR A 25 -6.31 -2.00 -10.68
N GLN A 26 -7.03 -1.80 -11.78
CA GLN A 26 -7.53 -2.90 -12.60
C GLN A 26 -6.66 -3.07 -13.84
N LEU A 27 -6.34 -4.33 -14.17
CA LEU A 27 -5.64 -4.69 -15.39
C LEU A 27 -6.57 -4.59 -16.59
N GLU A 28 -6.11 -3.94 -17.65
CA GLU A 28 -6.78 -3.93 -18.95
C GLU A 28 -6.45 -5.24 -19.69
N ILE A 29 -7.15 -6.32 -19.33
CA ILE A 29 -7.01 -7.61 -20.00
C ILE A 29 -8.03 -7.68 -21.15
N LEU A 30 -7.54 -7.98 -22.36
CA LEU A 30 -8.43 -8.24 -23.50
C LEU A 30 -9.11 -9.59 -23.35
N GLU A 31 -10.45 -9.61 -23.43
CA GLU A 31 -11.29 -10.81 -23.34
C GLU A 31 -11.23 -11.68 -24.61
N ILE A 32 -10.06 -12.26 -24.89
CA ILE A 32 -9.81 -13.09 -26.08
C ILE A 32 -10.29 -14.54 -25.86
N LEU A 33 -10.17 -15.01 -24.61
CA LEU A 33 -10.53 -16.35 -24.14
C LEU A 33 -11.51 -16.25 -22.96
N PRO A 34 -12.17 -17.36 -22.57
CA PRO A 34 -12.92 -17.42 -21.32
C PRO A 34 -12.09 -16.93 -20.12
N PRO A 35 -12.71 -16.29 -19.12
CA PRO A 35 -11.99 -15.74 -17.96
C PRO A 35 -11.15 -16.79 -17.21
N GLU A 36 -11.61 -18.04 -17.16
CA GLU A 36 -10.89 -19.15 -16.51
C GLU A 36 -9.56 -19.49 -17.21
N ASP A 37 -9.56 -19.51 -18.54
CA ASP A 37 -8.36 -19.78 -19.35
C ASP A 37 -7.38 -18.60 -19.25
N MET A 38 -7.88 -17.37 -19.29
CA MET A 38 -7.08 -16.15 -19.10
C MET A 38 -6.44 -16.11 -17.71
N ALA A 39 -7.22 -16.43 -16.66
CA ALA A 39 -6.72 -16.48 -15.29
C ALA A 39 -5.63 -17.54 -15.14
N THR A 40 -5.77 -18.68 -15.81
CA THR A 40 -4.75 -19.75 -15.79
C THR A 40 -3.43 -19.27 -16.41
N LEU A 41 -3.49 -18.67 -17.60
CA LEU A 41 -2.30 -18.10 -18.27
C LEU A 41 -1.63 -17.01 -17.42
N LEU A 42 -2.43 -16.13 -16.82
CA LEU A 42 -1.92 -15.07 -15.95
C LEU A 42 -1.27 -15.64 -14.68
N LYS A 43 -1.86 -16.67 -14.07
CA LYS A 43 -1.26 -17.37 -12.91
C LYS A 43 0.09 -17.99 -13.28
N GLU A 44 0.22 -18.62 -14.44
CA GLU A 44 1.48 -19.23 -14.87
C GLU A 44 2.59 -18.19 -15.07
N GLU A 45 2.29 -17.06 -15.71
CA GLU A 45 3.25 -15.97 -15.89
C GLU A 45 3.62 -15.30 -14.57
N LEU A 46 2.66 -15.07 -13.67
CA LEU A 46 2.93 -14.51 -12.34
C LEU A 46 3.77 -15.47 -11.49
N LYS A 47 3.55 -16.79 -11.54
CA LYS A 47 4.40 -17.78 -10.85
C LYS A 47 5.85 -17.71 -11.32
N LYS A 48 6.10 -17.52 -12.62
CA LYS A 48 7.46 -17.36 -13.17
C LYS A 48 8.18 -16.13 -12.61
N ARG A 49 7.43 -15.08 -12.26
CA ARG A 49 7.94 -13.84 -11.66
C ARG A 49 7.97 -13.86 -10.12
N GLY A 50 7.76 -15.02 -9.50
CA GLY A 50 7.89 -15.22 -8.06
C GLY A 50 6.66 -14.90 -7.23
N PHE A 51 5.48 -14.80 -7.85
CA PHE A 51 4.22 -14.70 -7.10
C PHE A 51 3.78 -16.07 -6.59
N GLU A 52 3.34 -16.12 -5.33
CA GLU A 52 2.81 -17.31 -4.70
C GLU A 52 1.27 -17.32 -4.77
N GLU A 53 0.69 -18.48 -5.04
CA GLU A 53 -0.77 -18.64 -5.08
C GLU A 53 -1.31 -18.84 -3.67
N GLN A 54 -2.34 -18.07 -3.30
CA GLN A 54 -3.05 -18.21 -2.03
C GLN A 54 -4.26 -19.12 -2.14
N GLU A 55 -4.80 -19.55 -0.99
CA GLU A 55 -6.00 -20.39 -0.90
C GLU A 55 -7.22 -19.73 -1.57
N ASP A 56 -7.28 -18.40 -1.58
CA ASP A 56 -8.34 -17.60 -2.21
C ASP A 56 -8.21 -17.53 -3.75
N GLY A 57 -7.16 -18.13 -4.33
CA GLY A 57 -6.89 -18.11 -5.78
C GLY A 57 -6.18 -16.84 -6.28
N THR A 58 -5.90 -15.90 -5.38
CA THR A 58 -5.13 -14.68 -5.69
C THR A 58 -3.62 -14.93 -5.60
N MET A 59 -2.87 -14.23 -6.43
CA MET A 59 -1.40 -14.29 -6.47
C MET A 59 -0.82 -13.21 -5.57
N LEU A 60 0.14 -13.55 -4.71
CA LEU A 60 0.74 -12.62 -3.77
C LEU A 60 2.27 -12.63 -3.87
N ARG A 61 2.88 -11.46 -3.90
CA ARG A 61 4.33 -11.27 -3.81
C ARG A 61 4.63 -10.33 -2.65
N LYS A 62 5.58 -10.73 -1.79
CA LYS A 62 6.07 -9.89 -0.69
C LYS A 62 7.50 -9.48 -0.95
N ASP A 63 7.71 -8.18 -1.08
CA ASP A 63 9.02 -7.56 -1.25
C ASP A 63 9.30 -6.66 -0.04
N GLY A 64 9.67 -7.27 1.08
CA GLY A 64 9.95 -6.56 2.33
C GLY A 64 8.68 -5.95 2.96
N GLU A 65 8.60 -4.62 2.95
CA GLU A 65 7.46 -3.81 3.45
C GLU A 65 6.32 -3.67 2.42
N LEU A 66 6.56 -4.12 1.19
CA LEU A 66 5.60 -4.08 0.09
C LEU A 66 4.92 -5.44 -0.10
N THR A 67 3.60 -5.41 -0.22
CA THR A 67 2.79 -6.57 -0.59
C THR A 67 2.03 -6.26 -1.88
N VAL A 68 2.31 -7.02 -2.93
CA VAL A 68 1.60 -6.95 -4.21
C VAL A 68 0.65 -8.14 -4.28
N LYS A 69 -0.63 -7.88 -4.45
CA LYS A 69 -1.68 -8.88 -4.64
C LYS A 69 -2.29 -8.70 -6.02
N VAL A 70 -2.45 -9.79 -6.75
CA VAL A 70 -3.08 -9.81 -8.07
C VAL A 70 -4.17 -10.87 -8.07
N ASP A 71 -5.40 -10.47 -8.39
CA ASP A 71 -6.50 -11.40 -8.64
C ASP A 71 -6.55 -11.70 -10.15
N PRO A 72 -6.24 -12.94 -10.56
CA PRO A 72 -6.20 -13.29 -11.97
C PRO A 72 -7.57 -13.45 -12.62
N CYS A 73 -8.64 -13.59 -11.84
CA CYS A 73 -10.01 -13.72 -12.36
C CYS A 73 -10.64 -12.36 -12.65
N SER A 74 -10.48 -11.39 -11.73
CA SER A 74 -11.02 -10.03 -11.88
C SER A 74 -10.04 -9.07 -12.58
N GLY A 75 -8.76 -9.42 -12.60
CA GLY A 75 -7.69 -8.53 -13.04
C GLY A 75 -7.37 -7.42 -12.04
N GLU A 76 -7.84 -7.50 -10.79
CA GLU A 76 -7.54 -6.50 -9.76
C GLU A 76 -6.10 -6.66 -9.23
N VAL A 77 -5.36 -5.56 -9.16
CA VAL A 77 -4.02 -5.47 -8.58
C VAL A 77 -4.07 -4.53 -7.40
N SER A 78 -3.74 -5.04 -6.22
CA SER A 78 -3.62 -4.26 -4.99
C SER A 78 -2.15 -4.21 -4.58
N VAL A 79 -1.60 -3.00 -4.47
CA VAL A 79 -0.25 -2.78 -3.96
C VAL A 79 -0.35 -2.10 -2.62
N LYS A 80 0.20 -2.73 -1.59
CA LYS A 80 0.15 -2.27 -0.21
C LYS A 80 1.56 -2.05 0.34
N ALA A 81 1.83 -0.88 0.88
CA ALA A 81 3.04 -0.60 1.64
C ALA A 81 2.67 -0.39 3.12
N GLU A 82 3.34 -1.10 4.03
CA GLU A 82 3.13 -0.94 5.49
C GLU A 82 4.44 -0.59 6.18
N THR A 83 4.42 0.45 7.01
CA THR A 83 5.54 0.86 7.86
C THR A 83 5.11 0.91 9.32
N GLU A 84 5.89 0.29 10.20
CA GLU A 84 5.65 0.30 11.65
C GLU A 84 6.82 0.99 12.38
N GLU A 85 6.53 1.97 13.24
CA GLU A 85 7.53 2.64 14.06
C GLU A 85 7.01 2.81 15.51
N THR A 86 7.86 2.50 16.49
CA THR A 86 7.54 2.71 17.90
C THR A 86 8.07 4.06 18.34
N VAL A 87 7.18 4.99 18.67
CA VAL A 87 7.53 6.37 19.00
C VAL A 87 7.29 6.62 20.50
N SER A 88 8.32 7.08 21.21
CA SER A 88 8.23 7.57 22.59
C SER A 88 8.35 9.09 22.63
N GLN A 89 7.35 9.78 23.18
CA GLN A 89 7.34 11.24 23.31
C GLN A 89 7.22 11.64 24.77
N GLU A 90 8.05 12.61 25.20
CA GLU A 90 7.93 13.24 26.51
C GLU A 90 7.51 14.71 26.36
N ALA A 91 6.65 15.17 27.26
CA ALA A 91 6.27 16.57 27.35
C ALA A 91 6.30 17.05 28.80
N LYS A 92 6.78 18.28 28.98
CA LYS A 92 6.87 18.96 30.27
C LYS A 92 6.26 20.33 30.15
N ARG A 93 5.34 20.67 31.05
CA ARG A 93 4.81 22.04 31.19
C ARG A 93 4.91 22.50 32.63
N ASP A 94 5.26 23.79 32.76
CA ASP A 94 5.27 24.51 34.01
C ASP A 94 4.14 25.53 34.02
N ALA A 95 3.40 25.61 35.13
CA ALA A 95 2.38 26.62 35.35
C ALA A 95 2.54 27.25 36.73
N THR A 96 2.28 28.56 36.81
CA THR A 96 2.35 29.33 38.04
C THR A 96 0.95 29.80 38.41
N GLY A 97 0.54 29.56 39.65
CA GLY A 97 -0.76 29.97 40.18
C GLY A 97 -0.62 30.85 41.43
N PHE A 98 -1.59 31.74 41.63
CA PHE A 98 -1.71 32.57 42.82
C PHE A 98 -3.04 32.26 43.52
N ASN A 99 -3.01 31.99 44.83
CA ASN A 99 -4.21 31.62 45.60
C ASN A 99 -5.24 32.76 45.77
N ASP A 100 -4.86 34.03 45.57
CA ASP A 100 -5.74 35.19 45.82
C ASP A 100 -6.67 35.55 44.66
N VAL A 101 -6.34 35.15 43.42
CA VAL A 101 -7.06 35.58 42.19
C VAL A 101 -7.11 34.50 41.10
N GLY A 102 -6.67 33.28 41.40
CA GLY A 102 -6.47 32.20 40.41
C GLY A 102 -7.34 30.95 40.65
N PRO A 103 -7.46 30.08 39.64
CA PRO A 103 -8.09 28.77 39.78
C PRO A 103 -7.38 27.93 40.86
N SER A 104 -8.13 27.07 41.56
CA SER A 104 -7.57 26.18 42.59
C SER A 104 -6.40 25.34 42.05
N GLU A 105 -5.44 24.99 42.91
CA GLU A 105 -4.24 24.22 42.55
C GLU A 105 -4.58 22.94 41.77
N LYS A 106 -5.67 22.24 42.16
CA LYS A 106 -6.18 21.06 41.45
C LYS A 106 -6.65 21.40 40.03
N SER A 107 -7.51 22.41 39.88
CA SER A 107 -8.01 22.82 38.56
C SER A 107 -6.90 23.35 37.62
N LEU A 108 -5.86 23.99 38.17
CA LEU A 108 -4.70 24.41 37.37
C LEU A 108 -3.88 23.19 36.92
N ARG A 109 -3.66 22.22 37.81
CA ARG A 109 -2.96 20.98 37.50
C ARG A 109 -3.70 20.16 36.45
N ASP A 110 -5.02 20.02 36.58
CA ASP A 110 -5.86 19.27 35.63
C ASP A 110 -5.82 19.94 34.25
N ARG A 111 -5.97 21.27 34.18
CA ARG A 111 -5.85 22.01 32.91
C ARG A 111 -4.48 21.85 32.26
N VAL A 112 -3.40 21.89 33.04
CA VAL A 112 -2.03 21.69 32.52
C VAL A 112 -1.83 20.27 32.04
N LYS A 113 -2.42 19.28 32.72
CA LYS A 113 -2.41 17.87 32.32
C LYS A 113 -3.18 17.66 31.01
N ASP A 114 -4.37 18.22 30.86
CA ASP A 114 -5.16 18.10 29.63
C ASP A 114 -4.46 18.77 28.44
N GLN A 115 -3.80 19.91 28.68
CA GLN A 115 -2.96 20.56 27.67
C GLN A 115 -1.74 19.72 27.28
N LEU A 116 -1.08 19.08 28.25
CA LEU A 116 0.05 18.18 28.00
C LEU A 116 -0.37 16.96 27.18
N LYS A 117 -1.52 16.36 27.48
CA LYS A 117 -2.10 15.29 26.67
C LYS A 117 -2.37 15.74 25.25
N THR A 118 -3.02 16.89 25.09
CA THR A 118 -3.29 17.46 23.76
C THR A 118 -2.00 17.72 22.98
N ASP A 119 -0.95 18.22 23.65
CA ASP A 119 0.35 18.46 23.02
C ASP A 119 1.05 17.13 22.64
N LEU A 120 0.94 16.09 23.47
CA LEU A 120 1.45 14.75 23.16
C LEU A 120 0.68 14.13 21.99
N ASP A 121 -0.64 14.20 21.99
CA ASP A 121 -1.49 13.68 20.92
C ASP A 121 -1.15 14.36 19.58
N LYS A 122 -1.01 15.69 19.56
CA LYS A 122 -0.57 16.43 18.36
C LYS A 122 0.80 15.98 17.85
N LYS A 123 1.73 15.67 18.75
CA LYS A 123 3.06 15.15 18.36
C LYS A 123 2.94 13.75 17.75
N PHE A 124 2.10 12.89 18.32
CA PHE A 124 1.85 11.57 17.73
C PHE A 124 1.16 11.67 16.37
N GLU A 125 0.19 12.57 16.22
CA GLU A 125 -0.46 12.84 14.93
C GLU A 125 0.55 13.30 13.88
N GLN A 126 1.45 14.22 14.23
CA GLN A 126 2.52 14.67 13.33
C GLN A 126 3.47 13.53 12.92
N GLU A 127 3.87 12.68 13.87
CA GLU A 127 4.71 11.52 13.59
C GLU A 127 3.98 10.48 12.73
N GLN A 128 2.69 10.28 12.97
CA GLN A 128 1.85 9.40 12.17
C GLN A 128 1.71 9.92 10.74
N SER A 129 1.46 11.21 10.53
CA SER A 129 1.43 11.82 9.19
C SER A 129 2.78 11.71 8.48
N ARG A 130 3.89 11.87 9.23
CA ARG A 130 5.24 11.70 8.67
C ARG A 130 5.48 10.26 8.22
N LEU A 131 5.06 9.28 9.01
CA LEU A 131 5.12 7.86 8.67
C LEU A 131 4.27 7.52 7.46
N GLN A 132 3.06 8.08 7.38
CA GLN A 132 2.19 7.89 6.22
C GLN A 132 2.81 8.47 4.95
N ASN A 133 3.35 9.69 4.99
CA ASN A 133 4.03 10.27 3.83
C ASN A 133 5.22 9.43 3.37
N LYS A 134 5.99 8.84 4.31
CA LYS A 134 7.08 7.92 3.96
C LYS A 134 6.56 6.65 3.27
N ALA A 135 5.48 6.06 3.78
CA ALA A 135 4.85 4.88 3.18
C ALA A 135 4.34 5.20 1.76
N THR A 136 3.71 6.36 1.56
CA THR A 136 3.27 6.82 0.22
C THR A 136 4.45 7.05 -0.72
N GLU A 137 5.54 7.70 -0.28
CA GLU A 137 6.73 7.89 -1.13
C GLU A 137 7.39 6.56 -1.52
N GLN A 138 7.40 5.57 -0.63
CA GLN A 138 7.88 4.22 -0.94
C GLN A 138 6.95 3.53 -1.95
N LEU A 139 5.64 3.65 -1.75
CA LEU A 139 4.63 3.09 -2.65
C LEU A 139 4.77 3.66 -4.07
N GLU A 140 4.90 4.98 -4.22
CA GLU A 140 5.04 5.64 -5.53
C GLU A 140 6.30 5.17 -6.28
N LYS A 141 7.44 5.04 -5.57
CA LYS A 141 8.69 4.55 -6.17
C LYS A 141 8.53 3.13 -6.69
N HIS A 142 7.98 2.24 -5.88
CA HIS A 142 7.79 0.84 -6.26
C HIS A 142 6.71 0.66 -7.33
N LEU A 143 5.65 1.49 -7.33
CA LEU A 143 4.66 1.47 -8.40
C LEU A 143 5.28 1.78 -9.77
N THR A 144 6.23 2.72 -9.81
CA THR A 144 6.95 3.05 -11.06
C THR A 144 7.75 1.86 -11.59
N GLU A 145 8.25 0.98 -10.71
CA GLU A 145 8.99 -0.23 -11.06
C GLU A 145 8.06 -1.40 -11.45
N ILE A 146 6.94 -1.56 -10.75
CA ILE A 146 6.00 -2.67 -10.93
C ILE A 146 5.09 -2.46 -12.15
N GLN A 147 4.73 -1.23 -12.48
CA GLN A 147 3.84 -0.93 -13.62
C GLN A 147 4.34 -1.49 -14.97
N PRO A 148 5.60 -1.28 -15.39
CA PRO A 148 6.11 -1.89 -16.62
C PRO A 148 6.19 -3.42 -16.51
N GLU A 149 6.56 -3.95 -15.34
CA GLU A 149 6.63 -5.38 -15.08
C GLU A 149 5.27 -6.07 -15.33
N ILE A 150 4.21 -5.50 -14.76
CA ILE A 150 2.83 -5.99 -14.93
C ILE A 150 2.36 -5.83 -16.37
N SER A 151 2.69 -4.72 -17.03
CA SER A 151 2.32 -4.47 -18.43
C SER A 151 2.93 -5.52 -19.36
N GLU A 152 4.18 -5.93 -19.13
CA GLU A 152 4.80 -7.01 -19.87
C GLU A 152 4.10 -8.37 -19.66
N VAL A 153 3.69 -8.66 -18.43
CA VAL A 153 2.95 -9.88 -18.11
C VAL A 153 1.63 -9.91 -18.89
N VAL A 154 0.87 -8.82 -18.89
CA VAL A 154 -0.39 -8.73 -19.66
C VAL A 154 -0.13 -8.89 -21.16
N ASN A 155 0.91 -8.28 -21.70
CA ASN A 155 1.29 -8.44 -23.11
C ASN A 155 1.69 -9.88 -23.46
N GLN A 156 2.37 -10.58 -22.56
CA GLN A 156 2.71 -11.99 -22.75
C GLN A 156 1.46 -12.87 -22.75
N VAL A 157 0.58 -12.68 -21.76
CA VAL A 157 -0.67 -13.43 -21.62
C VAL A 157 -1.60 -13.19 -22.82
N THR A 158 -1.73 -11.95 -23.29
CA THR A 158 -2.54 -11.64 -24.48
C THR A 158 -1.96 -12.29 -25.73
N ARG A 159 -0.63 -12.34 -25.90
CA ARG A 159 0.02 -13.06 -27.00
C ARG A 159 -0.29 -14.56 -26.95
N GLU A 160 -0.24 -15.17 -25.78
CA GLU A 160 -0.57 -16.60 -25.60
C GLU A 160 -2.06 -16.88 -25.82
N ALA A 161 -2.92 -16.00 -25.33
CA ALA A 161 -4.36 -16.08 -25.56
C ALA A 161 -4.72 -16.02 -27.05
N LEU A 162 -4.08 -15.13 -27.82
CA LEU A 162 -4.25 -15.04 -29.27
C LEU A 162 -3.81 -16.34 -29.97
N LYS A 163 -2.71 -16.95 -29.54
CA LYS A 163 -2.24 -18.24 -30.09
C LYS A 163 -3.23 -19.36 -29.83
N GLN A 164 -3.73 -19.48 -28.60
CA GLN A 164 -4.74 -20.48 -28.24
C GLN A 164 -6.05 -20.25 -29.01
N LYS A 165 -6.51 -19.00 -29.12
CA LYS A 165 -7.71 -18.66 -29.88
C LYS A 165 -7.57 -19.03 -31.36
N ALA A 166 -6.41 -18.76 -31.95
CA ALA A 166 -6.13 -19.13 -33.34
C ALA A 166 -6.12 -20.66 -33.55
N GLN A 167 -5.60 -21.43 -32.60
CA GLN A 167 -5.68 -22.90 -32.63
C GLN A 167 -7.10 -23.44 -32.51
N GLN A 168 -7.96 -22.79 -31.71
CA GLN A 168 -9.38 -23.15 -31.64
C GLN A 168 -10.13 -22.89 -32.96
N MET A 169 -9.67 -21.90 -33.75
CA MET A 169 -10.29 -21.52 -35.02
C MET A 169 -9.87 -22.39 -36.21
N GLY A 170 -8.72 -23.08 -36.15
CA GLY A 170 -8.23 -23.91 -37.25
C GLY A 170 -6.76 -24.31 -37.11
N THR A 171 -6.16 -24.81 -38.19
CA THR A 171 -4.74 -25.20 -38.17
C THR A 171 -3.86 -23.97 -38.42
N VAL A 172 -3.04 -23.62 -37.43
CA VAL A 172 -2.12 -22.48 -37.53
C VAL A 172 -0.99 -22.82 -38.51
N LYS A 173 -0.90 -22.06 -39.61
CA LYS A 173 0.13 -22.27 -40.66
C LYS A 173 1.40 -21.47 -40.42
N GLU A 174 1.26 -20.24 -39.96
CA GLU A 174 2.37 -19.31 -39.83
C GLU A 174 2.10 -18.34 -38.68
N ILE A 175 3.11 -18.13 -37.84
CA ILE A 175 3.13 -17.11 -36.80
C ILE A 175 4.30 -16.20 -37.14
N SER A 176 4.02 -14.94 -37.46
CA SER A 176 5.02 -13.91 -37.68
C SER A 176 4.87 -12.84 -36.61
N GLU A 177 5.98 -12.52 -35.94
CA GLU A 177 6.07 -11.51 -34.91
C GLU A 177 7.05 -10.42 -35.37
N ASP A 178 6.62 -9.16 -35.28
CA ASP A 178 7.50 -8.01 -35.46
C ASP A 178 7.72 -7.34 -34.10
N ALA A 179 8.94 -7.48 -33.59
CA ALA A 179 9.35 -6.96 -32.29
C ALA A 179 9.47 -5.42 -32.25
N GLU A 180 9.60 -4.75 -33.41
CA GLU A 180 9.67 -3.27 -33.47
C GLU A 180 8.27 -2.64 -33.47
N SER A 181 7.29 -3.27 -34.12
CA SER A 181 5.92 -2.75 -34.18
C SER A 181 4.97 -3.34 -33.14
N GLY A 182 5.36 -4.42 -32.46
CA GLY A 182 4.50 -5.16 -31.52
C GLY A 182 3.34 -5.89 -32.22
N SER A 183 3.39 -6.04 -33.54
CA SER A 183 2.33 -6.68 -34.31
C SER A 183 2.52 -8.20 -34.37
N LEU A 184 1.45 -8.93 -34.06
CA LEU A 184 1.40 -10.39 -34.15
C LEU A 184 0.48 -10.79 -35.31
N THR A 185 1.05 -11.43 -36.33
CA THR A 185 0.28 -11.96 -37.47
C THR A 185 0.20 -13.47 -37.37
N ILE A 186 -1.02 -14.00 -37.21
CA ILE A 186 -1.28 -15.45 -37.20
C ILE A 186 -2.10 -15.80 -38.44
N LYS A 187 -1.55 -16.63 -39.32
CA LYS A 187 -2.29 -17.19 -40.46
C LYS A 187 -2.90 -18.53 -40.06
N VAL A 188 -4.22 -18.58 -40.08
CA VAL A 188 -5.02 -19.77 -39.76
C VAL A 188 -5.65 -20.30 -41.04
N GLU A 189 -5.54 -21.61 -41.28
CA GLU A 189 -6.35 -22.31 -42.28
C GLU A 189 -7.60 -22.87 -41.61
N VAL A 190 -8.76 -22.47 -42.14
CA VAL A 190 -10.10 -22.90 -41.69
C VAL A 190 -10.64 -23.94 -42.65
#